data_AF-A0A1R1SBN4-F1
#
_entry.id   AF-A0A1R1SBN4-F1
#
_cell.length_a   1.000
_cell.length_b   1.000
_cell.length_c   1.000
_cell.angle_alpha   90.00
_cell.angle_beta   90.00
_cell.angle_gamma   90.00
#
_symmetry.space_group_name_H-M   'P 1'
#
loop_
_entity.id
_entity.type
_entity.pdbx_description
1 polymer ?
#
loop_
_entity_poly.entity_id
_entity_poly.type
_entity_poly.pdbx_seq_one_letter_code
_entity_poly.pdbx_strand_id
1 'polypeptide(L)'
;MIPVSDPSHAPAHPGLAVDENRLEQLITEAQTALPVELPALADQCASALGLGTALIYLVDLQQRLLIPLGEALEPLSVDHSSAGWAYRTVSPRVVDADEGLIVWMPLVDGAERLGVLAVRTASLDGVLMRRSRMLACLSAMMISSKRAYSDWLAARTRTATMGLPAEMLRTFLPPRTIGSSRCVSTAVLEPAYGIAGDAFDHSVAKNELHTMILDGMGHNLIAGLTTSVAMAAARNARRGGGDLADVVGSVDQALAQWLPDHFCTGVLCRLYAETGVLHWVNCGHPPPLLVRDERVLAGALDSPPQPPIGLAGPLAPATRQVHETKLEPGDCVLLYTDGVVEARDADGAEFGLDRFTDFIIRSNAAGERPAEVLRLLIHAILDYQRNRLRDDATILLFEWRPQPQ
;
A
#
# COMPACT_ATOMS: atom_id res chain seq x y z
N MET A 1 5.17 1.90 69.55
CA MET A 1 4.68 3.00 68.68
C MET A 1 5.53 2.96 67.43
N ILE A 2 5.08 2.61 66.23
CA ILE A 2 3.76 2.38 65.60
C ILE A 2 4.00 1.25 64.56
N PRO A 3 3.11 0.26 64.38
CA PRO A 3 3.37 -0.86 63.48
C PRO A 3 3.16 -0.47 62.01
N VAL A 4 4.01 -1.06 61.15
CA VAL A 4 3.91 -1.01 59.69
C VAL A 4 2.57 -1.62 59.28
N SER A 5 1.73 -0.81 58.63
CA SER A 5 0.45 -1.25 58.08
C SER A 5 0.69 -1.83 56.70
N ASP A 6 0.41 -3.11 56.55
CA ASP A 6 0.34 -3.83 55.29
C ASP A 6 -0.71 -3.16 54.38
N PRO A 7 -0.41 -2.79 53.13
CA PRO A 7 -1.46 -2.37 52.21
C PRO A 7 -2.29 -3.60 51.83
N SER A 8 -3.42 -3.70 52.52
CA SER A 8 -4.61 -4.49 52.22
C SER A 8 -4.69 -4.98 50.78
N HIS A 9 -4.79 -6.32 50.64
CA HIS A 9 -5.41 -6.99 49.50
C HIS A 9 -6.69 -6.25 49.09
N ALA A 10 -6.60 -5.44 48.02
CA ALA A 10 -7.76 -5.09 47.24
C ALA A 10 -8.27 -6.40 46.59
N PRO A 11 -9.57 -6.72 46.67
CA PRO A 11 -10.09 -7.88 45.98
C PRO A 11 -9.91 -7.64 44.49
N ALA A 12 -9.19 -8.54 43.82
CA ALA A 12 -9.18 -8.61 42.38
C ALA A 12 -10.65 -8.65 41.91
N HIS A 13 -11.05 -7.65 41.12
CA HIS A 13 -12.27 -7.78 40.32
C HIS A 13 -12.18 -9.11 39.56
N PRO A 14 -13.27 -9.90 39.48
CA PRO A 14 -13.30 -11.11 38.66
C PRO A 14 -13.36 -10.69 37.18
N GLY A 15 -12.31 -10.04 36.70
CA GLY A 15 -12.07 -9.80 35.29
C GLY A 15 -11.68 -11.13 34.67
N LEU A 16 -12.37 -11.50 33.59
CA LEU A 16 -12.12 -12.70 32.77
C LEU A 16 -10.62 -13.04 32.72
N ALA A 17 -10.23 -14.08 33.44
CA ALA A 17 -8.84 -14.53 33.47
C ALA A 17 -8.40 -14.91 32.05
N VAL A 18 -7.20 -14.51 31.65
CA VAL A 18 -6.64 -14.90 30.36
C VAL A 18 -6.42 -16.40 30.36
N ASP A 19 -6.89 -17.07 29.32
CA ASP A 19 -6.61 -18.48 29.09
C ASP A 19 -5.42 -18.61 28.13
N GLU A 20 -4.22 -18.53 28.69
CA GLU A 20 -2.96 -18.57 27.93
C GLU A 20 -2.81 -19.88 27.16
N ASN A 21 -3.22 -21.01 27.75
CA ASN A 21 -3.19 -22.33 27.10
C ASN A 21 -4.13 -22.38 25.90
N ARG A 22 -5.34 -21.83 26.05
CA ARG A 22 -6.29 -21.74 24.93
C ARG A 22 -5.78 -20.82 23.83
N LEU A 23 -5.15 -19.70 24.19
CA LEU A 23 -4.56 -18.79 23.20
C LEU A 23 -3.43 -19.46 22.40
N GLU A 24 -2.54 -20.20 23.07
CA GLU A 24 -1.48 -20.97 22.41
C GLU A 24 -2.06 -22.03 21.44
N GLN A 25 -3.10 -22.73 21.88
CA GLN A 25 -3.80 -23.70 21.03
C GLN A 25 -4.42 -23.02 19.80
N LEU A 26 -5.10 -21.89 19.96
CA LEU A 26 -5.72 -21.15 18.86
C LEU A 26 -4.68 -20.62 17.86
N ILE A 27 -3.52 -20.16 18.34
CA ILE A 27 -2.40 -19.74 17.47
C ILE A 27 -1.86 -20.93 16.67
N THR A 28 -1.85 -22.12 17.26
CA THR A 28 -1.45 -23.35 16.55
C THR A 28 -2.51 -23.76 15.52
N GLU A 29 -3.79 -23.74 15.89
CA GLU A 29 -4.92 -23.99 14.99
C GLU A 29 -4.92 -23.01 13.79
N ALA A 30 -4.52 -21.76 14.02
CA ALA A 30 -4.39 -20.73 12.98
C ALA A 30 -3.46 -21.13 11.82
N GLN A 31 -2.46 -21.99 12.07
CA GLN A 31 -1.49 -22.40 11.05
C GLN A 31 -2.14 -23.23 9.95
N THR A 32 -3.15 -24.03 10.30
CA THR A 32 -3.87 -24.91 9.36
C THR A 32 -5.29 -24.41 9.03
N ALA A 33 -5.77 -23.36 9.70
CA ALA A 33 -7.08 -22.78 9.47
C ALA A 33 -7.28 -22.30 8.02
N LEU A 34 -8.46 -22.55 7.47
CA LEU A 34 -8.88 -22.00 6.20
C LEU A 34 -9.12 -20.49 6.33
N PRO A 35 -8.94 -19.70 5.25
CA PRO A 35 -9.19 -18.26 5.27
C PRO A 35 -10.60 -17.86 5.74
N VAL A 36 -11.61 -18.69 5.44
CA VAL A 36 -13.01 -18.49 5.85
C VAL A 36 -13.23 -18.69 7.36
N GLU A 37 -12.33 -19.40 8.05
CA GLU A 37 -12.42 -19.67 9.49
C GLU A 37 -11.78 -18.55 10.34
N LEU A 38 -11.02 -17.64 9.71
CA LEU A 38 -10.34 -16.54 10.40
C LEU A 38 -11.26 -15.65 11.26
N PRO A 39 -12.50 -15.31 10.85
CA PRO A 39 -13.40 -14.53 11.70
C PRO A 39 -13.73 -15.24 13.01
N ALA A 40 -14.08 -16.53 12.95
CA ALA A 40 -14.38 -17.32 14.13
C ALA A 40 -13.15 -17.52 15.02
N LEU A 41 -11.97 -17.70 14.42
CA LEU A 41 -10.73 -17.84 15.16
C LEU A 41 -10.33 -16.54 15.89
N ALA A 42 -10.48 -15.38 15.23
CA ALA A 42 -10.22 -14.09 15.86
C ALA A 42 -11.16 -13.81 17.04
N ASP A 43 -12.43 -14.19 16.93
CA ASP A 43 -13.43 -14.08 18.00
C ASP A 43 -13.12 -14.99 19.20
N GLN A 44 -12.67 -16.22 18.94
CA GLN A 44 -12.19 -17.13 19.98
C GLN A 44 -10.92 -16.62 20.67
N CYS A 45 -9.97 -16.06 19.92
CA CYS A 45 -8.78 -15.41 20.49
C CYS A 45 -9.16 -14.20 21.34
N ALA A 46 -10.17 -13.43 20.93
CA ALA A 46 -10.69 -12.32 21.73
C ALA A 46 -11.23 -12.82 23.08
N SER A 47 -12.05 -13.87 23.05
CA SER A 47 -12.58 -14.52 24.26
C SER A 47 -11.48 -15.02 25.19
N ALA A 48 -10.44 -15.69 24.65
CA ALA A 48 -9.29 -16.18 25.42
C ALA A 48 -8.47 -15.04 26.05
N LEU A 49 -8.47 -13.85 25.42
CA LEU A 49 -7.85 -12.62 25.94
C LEU A 49 -8.75 -11.86 26.93
N GLY A 50 -9.94 -12.36 27.25
CA GLY A 50 -10.91 -11.68 28.12
C GLY A 50 -11.57 -10.46 27.47
N LEU A 51 -11.60 -10.41 26.13
CA LEU A 51 -12.36 -9.45 25.33
C LEU A 51 -13.74 -10.05 25.01
N GLY A 52 -14.71 -9.22 24.62
CA GLY A 52 -16.07 -9.67 24.31
C GLY A 52 -16.16 -10.41 22.98
N THR A 53 -16.16 -9.66 21.87
CA THR A 53 -16.16 -10.24 20.51
C THR A 53 -15.21 -9.48 19.60
N ALA A 54 -14.75 -10.14 18.54
CA ALA A 54 -13.86 -9.54 17.54
C ALA A 54 -14.36 -9.76 16.11
N LEU A 55 -14.47 -8.66 15.35
CA LEU A 55 -14.95 -8.66 13.97
C LEU A 55 -13.88 -8.06 13.05
N ILE A 56 -13.54 -8.78 11.99
CA ILE A 56 -12.54 -8.32 11.01
C ILE A 56 -13.23 -7.66 9.82
N TYR A 57 -12.74 -6.47 9.46
CA TYR A 57 -13.09 -5.78 8.23
C TYR A 57 -11.82 -5.56 7.40
N LEU A 58 -11.83 -5.94 6.12
CA LEU A 58 -10.75 -5.69 5.18
C LEU A 58 -11.09 -4.53 4.26
N VAL A 59 -10.10 -3.74 3.89
CA VAL A 59 -10.31 -2.66 2.92
C VAL A 59 -10.53 -3.23 1.52
N ASP A 60 -11.49 -2.68 0.76
CA ASP A 60 -11.71 -3.02 -0.65
C ASP A 60 -10.56 -2.52 -1.55
N LEU A 61 -10.52 -2.98 -2.80
CA LEU A 61 -9.42 -2.65 -3.71
C LEU A 61 -9.24 -1.15 -3.96
N GLN A 62 -10.32 -0.37 -3.91
CA GLN A 62 -10.30 1.08 -4.14
C GLN A 62 -10.18 1.87 -2.84
N GLN A 63 -10.13 1.22 -1.67
CA GLN A 63 -10.05 1.89 -0.37
C GLN A 63 -11.20 2.87 -0.08
N ARG A 64 -12.42 2.52 -0.51
CA ARG A 64 -13.66 3.25 -0.23
C ARG A 64 -14.47 2.58 0.89
N LEU A 65 -14.39 1.26 1.01
CA LEU A 65 -15.18 0.46 1.94
C LEU A 65 -14.29 -0.48 2.77
N LEU A 66 -14.68 -0.67 4.02
CA LEU A 66 -14.23 -1.72 4.91
C LEU A 66 -15.26 -2.85 4.82
N ILE A 67 -14.90 -3.94 4.15
CA ILE A 67 -15.74 -5.11 3.92
C ILE A 67 -15.58 -6.11 5.08
N PRO A 68 -16.66 -6.47 5.80
CA PRO A 68 -16.58 -7.47 6.85
C PRO A 68 -16.25 -8.86 6.28
N LEU A 69 -15.46 -9.62 7.03
CA LEU A 69 -15.25 -11.03 6.72
C LEU A 69 -16.44 -11.92 7.14
N GLY A 70 -17.26 -11.45 8.08
CA GLY A 70 -18.52 -12.09 8.44
C GLY A 70 -19.64 -11.70 7.46
N GLU A 71 -20.29 -12.69 6.84
CA GLU A 71 -21.29 -12.48 5.78
C GLU A 71 -22.55 -11.71 6.19
N ALA A 72 -22.91 -11.75 7.48
CA ALA A 72 -24.11 -11.11 7.99
C ALA A 72 -23.95 -9.61 8.29
N LEU A 73 -22.74 -9.05 8.08
CA LEU A 73 -22.41 -7.67 8.42
C LEU A 73 -22.37 -6.80 7.17
N GLU A 74 -22.72 -5.53 7.34
CA GLU A 74 -22.66 -4.53 6.26
C GLU A 74 -21.26 -3.90 6.13
N PRO A 75 -20.83 -3.55 4.91
CA PRO A 75 -19.65 -2.73 4.68
C PRO A 75 -19.72 -1.36 5.37
N LEU A 76 -18.56 -0.84 5.80
CA LEU A 76 -18.44 0.48 6.41
C LEU A 76 -17.66 1.44 5.51
N SER A 77 -18.10 2.70 5.41
CA SER A 77 -17.38 3.73 4.66
C SER A 77 -16.01 4.03 5.28
N VAL A 78 -14.95 4.09 4.48
CA VAL A 78 -13.62 4.54 4.94
C VAL A 78 -13.64 6.02 5.33
N ASP A 79 -14.38 6.86 4.60
CA ASP A 79 -14.39 8.30 4.83
C ASP A 79 -15.36 8.74 5.94
N HIS A 80 -16.47 8.02 6.10
CA HIS A 80 -17.61 8.45 6.92
C HIS A 80 -17.91 7.51 8.10
N SER A 81 -16.93 6.75 8.59
CA SER A 81 -17.10 5.91 9.78
C SER A 81 -15.93 6.01 10.76
N SER A 82 -16.20 5.68 12.03
CA SER A 82 -15.17 5.57 13.08
C SER A 82 -14.15 4.46 12.79
N ALA A 83 -14.61 3.37 12.16
CA ALA A 83 -13.76 2.30 11.64
C ALA A 83 -12.80 2.84 10.55
N GLY A 84 -13.35 3.60 9.61
CA GLY A 84 -12.60 4.27 8.56
C GLY A 84 -11.59 5.30 9.08
N TRP A 85 -11.93 6.03 10.16
CA TRP A 85 -10.98 6.89 10.84
C TRP A 85 -9.79 6.09 11.43
N ALA A 86 -10.06 4.96 12.08
CA ALA A 86 -9.00 4.11 12.63
C ALA A 86 -8.09 3.55 11.53
N TYR A 87 -8.67 3.16 10.39
CA TYR A 87 -7.95 2.74 9.19
C TYR A 87 -7.02 3.84 8.67
N ARG A 88 -7.55 5.03 8.33
CA ARG A 88 -6.80 6.14 7.71
C ARG A 88 -5.68 6.65 8.60
N THR A 89 -5.97 6.82 9.89
CA THR A 89 -5.04 7.39 10.88
C THR A 89 -4.10 6.35 11.49
N VAL A 90 -4.26 5.07 11.17
CA VAL A 90 -3.51 3.96 11.78
C VAL A 90 -3.48 4.07 13.30
N SER A 91 -4.62 4.44 13.89
CA SER A 91 -4.75 4.75 15.32
C SER A 91 -6.00 4.08 15.88
N PRO A 92 -5.95 3.59 17.13
CA PRO A 92 -7.12 2.99 17.75
C PRO A 92 -8.21 4.04 17.97
N ARG A 93 -9.47 3.67 17.75
CA ARG A 93 -10.64 4.53 17.98
C ARG A 93 -11.65 3.82 18.86
N VAL A 94 -12.00 4.43 19.99
CA VAL A 94 -13.04 3.94 20.90
C VAL A 94 -14.33 4.69 20.63
N VAL A 95 -15.44 3.95 20.55
CA VAL A 95 -16.79 4.52 20.42
C VAL A 95 -17.76 3.78 21.33
N ASP A 96 -18.76 4.49 21.83
CA ASP A 96 -19.88 3.89 22.53
C ASP A 96 -20.73 3.06 21.55
N ALA A 97 -21.27 1.95 22.05
CA ALA A 97 -22.26 1.14 21.36
C ALA A 97 -23.42 0.84 22.31
N ASP A 98 -24.52 0.32 21.76
CA ASP A 98 -25.74 0.05 22.54
C ASP A 98 -25.46 -0.84 23.77
N GLU A 99 -24.51 -1.77 23.66
CA GLU A 99 -24.03 -2.63 24.75
C GLU A 99 -22.50 -2.49 24.92
N GLY A 100 -22.07 -1.44 25.62
CA GLY A 100 -20.66 -1.22 25.99
C GLY A 100 -19.90 -0.37 24.97
N LEU A 101 -18.70 -0.81 24.62
CA LEU A 101 -17.74 -0.07 23.79
C LEU A 101 -17.29 -0.91 22.59
N ILE A 102 -17.01 -0.24 21.47
CA ILE A 102 -16.27 -0.81 20.34
C ILE A 102 -14.92 -0.13 20.26
N VAL A 103 -13.86 -0.94 20.26
CA VAL A 103 -12.50 -0.50 20.00
C VAL A 103 -12.12 -0.90 18.58
N TRP A 104 -12.06 0.08 17.68
CA TRP A 104 -11.56 -0.09 16.33
C TRP A 104 -10.04 -0.06 16.34
N MET A 105 -9.42 -1.19 16.03
CA MET A 105 -7.97 -1.34 15.91
C MET A 105 -7.58 -1.43 14.43
N PRO A 106 -6.58 -0.68 13.96
CA PRO A 106 -6.07 -0.85 12.61
C PRO A 106 -5.40 -2.22 12.44
N LEU A 107 -5.70 -2.90 11.33
CA LEU A 107 -4.99 -4.11 10.91
C LEU A 107 -3.87 -3.71 9.95
N VAL A 108 -2.63 -3.80 10.42
CA VAL A 108 -1.43 -3.39 9.68
C VAL A 108 -0.44 -4.55 9.65
N ASP A 109 0.09 -4.85 8.47
CA ASP A 109 1.24 -5.73 8.30
C ASP A 109 2.40 -4.92 7.68
N GLY A 110 3.48 -4.74 8.44
CA GLY A 110 4.54 -3.81 8.09
C GLY A 110 4.02 -2.37 7.93
N ALA A 111 4.03 -1.87 6.69
CA ALA A 111 3.49 -0.55 6.33
C ALA A 111 2.14 -0.63 5.60
N GLU A 112 1.66 -1.84 5.26
CA GLU A 112 0.39 -2.03 4.54
C GLU A 112 -0.80 -1.99 5.51
N ARG A 113 -1.83 -1.21 5.15
CA ARG A 113 -3.11 -1.19 5.87
C ARG A 113 -4.06 -2.23 5.26
N LEU A 114 -4.32 -3.30 5.99
CA LEU A 114 -5.21 -4.39 5.55
C LEU A 114 -6.68 -4.08 5.82
N GLY A 115 -6.97 -3.32 6.88
CA GLY A 115 -8.34 -3.03 7.31
C GLY A 115 -8.41 -2.66 8.79
N VAL A 116 -9.46 -3.10 9.48
CA VAL A 116 -9.65 -2.87 10.92
C VAL A 116 -10.25 -4.10 11.62
N LEU A 117 -9.97 -4.19 12.92
CA LEU A 117 -10.57 -5.12 13.85
C LEU A 117 -11.50 -4.35 14.79
N ALA A 118 -12.77 -4.72 14.85
CA ALA A 118 -13.71 -4.22 15.84
C ALA A 118 -13.66 -5.14 17.06
N VAL A 119 -13.27 -4.63 18.22
CA VAL A 119 -13.31 -5.38 19.49
C VAL A 119 -14.42 -4.83 20.37
N ARG A 120 -15.44 -5.64 20.67
CA ARG A 120 -16.52 -5.26 21.58
C ARG A 120 -16.16 -5.63 23.02
N THR A 121 -16.38 -4.71 23.95
CA THR A 121 -16.13 -4.94 25.38
C THR A 121 -17.06 -4.09 26.23
N ALA A 122 -17.47 -4.60 27.41
CA ALA A 122 -18.32 -3.86 28.34
C ALA A 122 -17.61 -2.65 28.98
N SER A 123 -16.29 -2.75 29.17
CA SER A 123 -15.44 -1.68 29.70
C SER A 123 -14.04 -1.76 29.11
N LEU A 124 -13.26 -0.68 29.22
CA LEU A 124 -11.93 -0.59 28.64
C LEU A 124 -10.95 0.01 29.64
N ASP A 125 -9.91 -0.76 29.97
CA ASP A 125 -8.75 -0.31 30.72
C ASP A 125 -7.47 -0.42 29.86
N GLY A 126 -6.32 -0.07 30.45
CA GLY A 126 -5.03 -0.15 29.75
C GLY A 126 -4.61 -1.58 29.36
N VAL A 127 -5.07 -2.60 30.11
CA VAL A 127 -4.75 -4.00 29.85
C VAL A 127 -5.54 -4.51 28.67
N LEU A 128 -6.86 -4.30 28.66
CA LEU A 128 -7.74 -4.68 27.55
C LEU A 128 -7.34 -3.95 26.27
N MET A 129 -6.98 -2.66 26.33
CA MET A 129 -6.43 -1.91 25.20
C MET A 129 -5.16 -2.57 24.62
N ARG A 130 -4.24 -3.05 25.47
CA ARG A 130 -3.04 -3.77 25.04
C ARG A 130 -3.38 -5.11 24.40
N ARG A 131 -4.33 -5.86 24.96
CA ARG A 131 -4.79 -7.14 24.41
C ARG A 131 -5.49 -6.97 23.06
N SER A 132 -6.33 -5.94 22.90
CA SER A 132 -6.95 -5.61 21.62
C SER A 132 -5.90 -5.28 20.55
N ARG A 133 -4.82 -4.59 20.92
CA ARG A 133 -3.69 -4.34 20.01
C ARG A 133 -2.95 -5.62 19.62
N MET A 134 -2.68 -6.51 20.59
CA MET A 134 -2.06 -7.81 20.32
C MET A 134 -2.90 -8.65 19.36
N LEU A 135 -4.22 -8.71 19.60
CA LEU A 135 -5.15 -9.41 18.72
C LEU A 135 -5.14 -8.83 17.30
N ALA A 136 -5.17 -7.50 17.16
CA ALA A 136 -5.08 -6.86 15.85
C ALA A 136 -3.79 -7.19 15.09
N CYS A 137 -2.63 -7.21 15.77
CA CYS A 137 -1.37 -7.63 15.18
C CYS A 137 -1.41 -9.10 14.73
N LEU A 138 -1.90 -10.00 15.59
CA LEU A 138 -2.03 -11.42 15.25
C LEU A 138 -2.99 -11.63 14.07
N SER A 139 -4.14 -10.98 14.07
CA SER A 139 -5.10 -11.01 12.96
C SER A 139 -4.48 -10.52 11.65
N ALA A 140 -3.74 -9.42 11.67
CA ALA A 140 -3.06 -8.90 10.48
C ALA A 140 -2.05 -9.92 9.91
N MET A 141 -1.23 -10.55 10.75
CA MET A 141 -0.28 -11.60 10.34
C MET A 141 -1.00 -12.84 9.80
N MET A 142 -2.11 -13.27 10.43
CA MET A 142 -2.92 -14.40 9.96
C MET A 142 -3.54 -14.12 8.58
N ILE A 143 -4.08 -12.92 8.37
CA ILE A 143 -4.66 -12.50 7.08
C ILE A 143 -3.56 -12.47 6.01
N SER A 144 -2.43 -11.82 6.32
CA SER A 144 -1.30 -11.69 5.39
C SER A 144 -0.76 -13.04 4.94
N SER A 145 -0.54 -13.97 5.88
CA SER A 145 -0.03 -15.31 5.56
C SER A 145 -0.94 -16.13 4.64
N LYS A 146 -2.24 -15.85 4.63
CA LYS A 146 -3.26 -16.59 3.87
C LYS A 146 -3.68 -15.92 2.56
N ARG A 147 -3.38 -14.62 2.40
CA ARG A 147 -3.86 -13.81 1.27
C ARG A 147 -3.38 -14.33 -0.09
N ALA A 148 -2.14 -14.83 -0.14
CA ALA A 148 -1.48 -15.25 -1.38
C ALA A 148 -2.13 -16.48 -2.05
N TYR A 149 -2.94 -17.25 -1.33
CA TYR A 149 -3.57 -18.48 -1.84
C TYR A 149 -5.08 -18.53 -1.55
N SER A 150 -5.71 -17.39 -1.25
CA SER A 150 -7.13 -17.32 -0.89
C SER A 150 -7.97 -16.54 -1.89
N ASP A 151 -8.66 -17.27 -2.76
CA ASP A 151 -9.67 -16.70 -3.65
C ASP A 151 -10.85 -16.11 -2.85
N TRP A 152 -11.16 -16.66 -1.68
CA TRP A 152 -12.21 -16.15 -0.81
C TRP A 152 -11.88 -14.74 -0.28
N LEU A 153 -10.66 -14.51 0.23
CA LEU A 153 -10.21 -13.19 0.66
C LEU A 153 -10.11 -12.22 -0.53
N ALA A 154 -9.64 -12.70 -1.69
CA ALA A 154 -9.60 -11.92 -2.91
C ALA A 154 -11.01 -11.48 -3.34
N ALA A 155 -11.98 -12.39 -3.38
CA ALA A 155 -13.37 -12.11 -3.73
C ALA A 155 -14.03 -11.15 -2.73
N ARG A 156 -13.76 -11.30 -1.42
CA ARG A 156 -14.31 -10.42 -0.37
C ARG A 156 -13.95 -8.96 -0.53
N THR A 157 -12.75 -8.67 -1.01
CA THR A 157 -12.26 -7.27 -1.13
C THR A 157 -12.60 -6.63 -2.48
N ARG A 158 -13.36 -7.33 -3.34
CA ARG A 158 -13.83 -6.84 -4.64
C ARG A 158 -15.28 -6.36 -4.54
N THR A 159 -15.52 -5.14 -5.01
CA THR A 159 -16.84 -4.51 -5.15
C THR A 159 -17.39 -4.58 -6.57
N ALA A 160 -16.58 -5.07 -7.53
CA ALA A 160 -16.95 -5.28 -8.92
C ALA A 160 -16.22 -6.48 -9.52
N THR A 161 -16.69 -6.94 -10.69
CA THR A 161 -16.04 -8.01 -11.46
C THR A 161 -14.71 -7.52 -12.03
N MET A 162 -13.66 -8.34 -11.86
CA MET A 162 -12.33 -8.04 -12.41
C MET A 162 -12.21 -8.47 -13.86
N GLY A 163 -11.63 -7.62 -14.70
CA GLY A 163 -11.25 -7.94 -16.08
C GLY A 163 -10.02 -8.84 -16.14
N LEU A 164 -9.87 -9.59 -17.23
CA LEU A 164 -8.75 -10.52 -17.43
C LEU A 164 -7.37 -9.83 -17.41
N PRO A 165 -7.14 -8.68 -18.09
CA PRO A 165 -5.85 -7.99 -18.00
C PRO A 165 -5.49 -7.58 -16.57
N ALA A 166 -6.49 -7.07 -15.83
CA ALA A 166 -6.34 -6.71 -14.44
C ALA A 166 -6.00 -7.90 -13.53
N GLU A 167 -6.65 -9.05 -13.73
CA GLU A 167 -6.37 -10.28 -12.98
C GLU A 167 -4.93 -10.77 -13.24
N MET A 168 -4.52 -10.79 -14.51
CA MET A 168 -3.16 -11.19 -14.90
C MET A 168 -2.11 -10.27 -14.26
N LEU A 169 -2.25 -8.95 -14.43
CA LEU A 169 -1.28 -8.00 -13.92
C LEU A 169 -1.21 -8.03 -12.39
N ARG A 170 -2.35 -8.08 -11.69
CA ARG A 170 -2.40 -8.07 -10.22
C ARG A 170 -1.68 -9.26 -9.59
N THR A 171 -1.53 -10.36 -10.30
CA THR A 171 -0.71 -11.50 -9.85
C THR A 171 0.77 -11.13 -9.69
N PHE A 172 1.25 -10.14 -10.45
CA PHE A 172 2.63 -9.67 -10.43
C PHE A 172 2.87 -8.47 -9.52
N LEU A 173 1.84 -7.67 -9.22
CA LEU A 173 1.96 -6.47 -8.41
C LEU A 173 2.37 -6.79 -6.96
N PRO A 174 3.27 -6.01 -6.35
CA PRO A 174 3.59 -6.14 -4.92
C PRO A 174 2.43 -5.61 -4.05
N PRO A 175 2.52 -5.75 -2.71
CA PRO A 175 1.66 -5.02 -1.79
C PRO A 175 1.59 -3.53 -2.14
N ARG A 176 0.47 -2.85 -1.84
CA ARG A 176 0.34 -1.42 -2.18
C ARG A 176 1.32 -0.52 -1.44
N THR A 177 1.70 -0.91 -0.22
CA THR A 177 2.59 -0.10 0.61
C THR A 177 3.60 -1.01 1.27
N ILE A 178 4.87 -0.66 1.10
CA ILE A 178 5.99 -1.28 1.78
C ILE A 178 6.77 -0.19 2.52
N GLY A 179 7.57 -0.60 3.50
CA GLY A 179 8.43 0.33 4.18
C GLY A 179 9.40 -0.35 5.11
N SER A 180 10.35 0.45 5.56
CA SER A 180 11.27 0.15 6.64
C SER A 180 11.17 1.27 7.68
N SER A 181 12.01 1.22 8.72
CA SER A 181 12.15 2.36 9.62
C SER A 181 12.76 3.61 8.96
N ARG A 182 13.25 3.50 7.71
CA ARG A 182 13.97 4.56 7.00
C ARG A 182 13.30 5.09 5.75
N CYS A 183 12.30 4.39 5.25
CA CYS A 183 11.57 4.78 4.04
C CYS A 183 10.20 4.12 3.98
N VAL A 184 9.28 4.76 3.28
CA VAL A 184 7.98 4.18 2.94
C VAL A 184 7.75 4.38 1.45
N SER A 185 7.20 3.39 0.78
CA SER A 185 6.75 3.48 -0.60
C SER A 185 5.33 2.97 -0.70
N THR A 186 4.47 3.76 -1.32
CA THR A 186 3.07 3.44 -1.53
C THR A 186 2.70 3.67 -3.00
N ALA A 187 1.77 2.89 -3.52
CA ALA A 187 1.29 3.05 -4.87
C ALA A 187 -0.22 2.78 -4.97
N VAL A 188 -0.84 3.48 -5.91
CA VAL A 188 -2.25 3.34 -6.28
C VAL A 188 -2.33 3.22 -7.80
N LEU A 189 -3.34 2.49 -8.25
CA LEU A 189 -3.51 2.10 -9.63
C LEU A 189 -5.02 1.94 -9.91
N GLU A 190 -5.52 2.75 -10.84
CA GLU A 190 -6.91 2.78 -11.28
C GLU A 190 -6.98 2.75 -12.82
N PRO A 191 -8.02 2.18 -13.44
CA PRO A 191 -9.19 1.56 -12.82
C PRO A 191 -8.88 0.22 -12.16
N ALA A 192 -9.26 0.05 -10.89
CA ALA A 192 -8.87 -1.11 -10.09
C ALA A 192 -9.30 -2.47 -10.69
N TYR A 193 -10.40 -2.51 -11.43
CA TYR A 193 -10.97 -3.73 -12.00
C TYR A 193 -10.72 -3.87 -13.51
N GLY A 194 -10.18 -2.82 -14.14
CA GLY A 194 -10.06 -2.73 -15.60
C GLY A 194 -8.68 -2.32 -16.09
N ILE A 195 -7.67 -2.27 -15.21
CA ILE A 195 -6.31 -1.88 -15.56
C ILE A 195 -5.79 -2.71 -16.74
N ALA A 196 -5.13 -2.03 -17.66
CA ALA A 196 -4.68 -2.63 -18.90
C ALA A 196 -3.15 -2.76 -18.97
N GLY A 197 -2.44 -1.64 -18.89
CA GLY A 197 -1.02 -1.50 -19.24
C GLY A 197 -0.14 -1.01 -18.10
N ASP A 198 -0.64 -0.14 -17.22
CA ASP A 198 0.18 0.42 -16.14
C ASP A 198 0.57 -0.62 -15.11
N ALA A 199 1.78 -0.52 -14.57
CA ALA A 199 2.23 -1.32 -13.44
C ALA A 199 3.20 -0.57 -12.54
N PHE A 200 3.39 -1.10 -11.34
CA PHE A 200 4.44 -0.65 -10.44
C PHE A 200 5.12 -1.85 -9.76
N ASP A 201 6.39 -1.69 -9.42
CA ASP A 201 7.08 -2.57 -8.48
C ASP A 201 7.78 -1.72 -7.42
N HIS A 202 7.85 -2.25 -6.21
CA HIS A 202 8.74 -1.73 -5.21
C HIS A 202 9.24 -2.86 -4.32
N SER A 203 10.46 -2.74 -3.83
CA SER A 203 11.01 -3.71 -2.89
C SER A 203 12.09 -3.08 -2.03
N VAL A 204 12.14 -3.49 -0.77
CA VAL A 204 13.26 -3.17 0.11
C VAL A 204 14.24 -4.34 0.10
N ALA A 205 15.50 -4.06 -0.22
CA ALA A 205 16.61 -5.00 -0.14
C ALA A 205 17.67 -4.41 0.79
N LYS A 206 17.84 -4.99 1.98
CA LYS A 206 18.69 -4.41 3.04
C LYS A 206 18.25 -2.96 3.34
N ASN A 207 19.12 -1.97 3.07
CA ASN A 207 18.86 -0.54 3.27
C ASN A 207 18.61 0.19 1.95
N GLU A 208 18.19 -0.53 0.91
CA GLU A 208 17.91 0.04 -0.40
C GLU A 208 16.44 -0.14 -0.75
N LEU A 209 15.81 0.95 -1.16
CA LEU A 209 14.47 0.93 -1.71
C LEU A 209 14.57 0.99 -3.23
N HIS A 210 14.08 -0.03 -3.90
CA HIS A 210 13.88 -0.04 -5.34
C HIS A 210 12.43 0.30 -5.63
N THR A 211 12.19 1.20 -6.58
CA THR A 211 10.85 1.52 -7.08
C THR A 211 10.87 1.58 -8.60
N MET A 212 9.76 1.23 -9.22
CA MET A 212 9.53 1.43 -10.64
C MET A 212 8.06 1.69 -10.91
N ILE A 213 7.80 2.58 -11.87
CA ILE A 213 6.50 2.73 -12.51
C ILE A 213 6.69 2.43 -13.99
N LEU A 214 5.72 1.74 -14.58
CA LEU A 214 5.72 1.36 -15.99
C LEU A 214 4.34 1.68 -16.58
N ASP A 215 4.35 2.10 -17.84
CA ASP A 215 3.16 2.27 -18.65
C ASP A 215 3.42 1.54 -19.99
N GLY A 216 2.65 0.48 -20.21
CA GLY A 216 2.78 -0.38 -21.39
C GLY A 216 2.01 0.17 -22.58
N MET A 217 2.61 0.14 -23.77
CA MET A 217 1.96 0.62 -24.99
C MET A 217 0.59 -0.05 -25.24
N GLY A 218 -0.46 0.77 -25.21
CA GLY A 218 -1.84 0.38 -25.51
C GLY A 218 -2.63 -0.07 -24.28
N HIS A 219 -3.90 -0.42 -24.47
CA HIS A 219 -4.85 -0.66 -23.36
C HIS A 219 -5.48 -2.04 -23.41
N ASN A 220 -4.66 -3.07 -23.65
CA ASN A 220 -5.13 -4.44 -23.81
C ASN A 220 -4.30 -5.45 -23.00
N LEU A 221 -4.62 -6.73 -23.12
CA LEU A 221 -3.90 -7.81 -22.45
C LEU A 221 -2.39 -7.82 -22.74
N ILE A 222 -1.97 -7.37 -23.93
CA ILE A 222 -0.55 -7.33 -24.31
C ILE A 222 0.19 -6.19 -23.58
N ALA A 223 -0.47 -5.08 -23.30
CA ALA A 223 0.12 -4.00 -22.49
C ALA A 223 0.45 -4.50 -21.08
N GLY A 224 -0.49 -5.18 -20.42
CA GLY A 224 -0.26 -5.78 -19.11
C GLY A 224 0.79 -6.91 -19.14
N LEU A 225 0.88 -7.65 -20.25
CA LEU A 225 1.95 -8.65 -20.43
C LEU A 225 3.32 -7.97 -20.58
N THR A 226 3.38 -6.85 -21.29
CA THR A 226 4.60 -6.05 -21.50
C THR A 226 5.15 -5.58 -20.16
N THR A 227 4.33 -4.96 -19.32
CA THR A 227 4.77 -4.51 -17.99
C THR A 227 5.05 -5.67 -17.03
N SER A 228 4.36 -6.80 -17.17
CA SER A 228 4.66 -8.03 -16.42
C SER A 228 6.04 -8.61 -16.76
N VAL A 229 6.38 -8.72 -18.06
CA VAL A 229 7.71 -9.16 -18.51
C VAL A 229 8.78 -8.17 -18.02
N ALA A 230 8.51 -6.87 -18.11
CA ALA A 230 9.43 -5.86 -17.63
C ALA A 230 9.69 -5.95 -16.12
N MET A 231 8.66 -6.11 -15.30
CA MET A 231 8.81 -6.35 -13.86
C MET A 231 9.59 -7.63 -13.57
N ALA A 232 9.32 -8.72 -14.30
CA ALA A 232 10.01 -10.00 -14.12
C ALA A 232 11.51 -9.89 -14.44
N ALA A 233 11.86 -9.23 -15.55
CA ALA A 233 13.25 -8.97 -15.93
C ALA A 233 13.96 -8.07 -14.92
N ALA A 234 13.31 -6.97 -14.49
CA ALA A 234 13.86 -6.07 -13.48
C ALA A 234 14.12 -6.81 -12.16
N ARG A 235 13.19 -7.64 -11.71
CA ARG A 235 13.33 -8.50 -10.52
C ARG A 235 14.46 -9.52 -10.69
N ASN A 236 14.61 -10.12 -11.88
CA ASN A 236 15.66 -11.10 -12.15
C ASN A 236 17.06 -10.46 -12.02
N ALA A 237 17.30 -9.34 -12.70
CA ALA A 237 18.56 -8.62 -12.63
C ALA A 237 18.86 -8.12 -11.21
N ARG A 238 17.87 -7.52 -10.55
CA ARG A 238 17.99 -7.04 -9.16
C ARG A 238 18.35 -8.15 -8.19
N ARG A 239 17.69 -9.31 -8.28
CA ARG A 239 17.96 -10.48 -7.42
C ARG A 239 19.29 -11.16 -7.76
N GLY A 240 19.78 -10.99 -8.99
CA GLY A 240 21.13 -11.37 -9.41
C GLY A 240 22.23 -10.43 -8.92
N GLY A 241 21.88 -9.31 -8.25
CA GLY A 241 22.84 -8.34 -7.73
C GLY A 241 23.25 -7.26 -8.73
N GLY A 242 22.55 -7.14 -9.88
CA GLY A 242 22.78 -6.09 -10.86
C GLY A 242 22.46 -4.69 -10.31
N ASP A 243 23.15 -3.69 -10.82
CA ASP A 243 22.86 -2.29 -10.50
C ASP A 243 21.66 -1.74 -11.31
N LEU A 244 21.38 -0.44 -11.20
CA LEU A 244 20.23 0.14 -11.88
C LEU A 244 20.38 0.10 -13.42
N ALA A 245 21.61 0.23 -13.96
CA ALA A 245 21.84 0.13 -15.39
C ALA A 245 21.68 -1.31 -15.88
N ASP A 246 22.18 -2.29 -15.12
CA ASP A 246 21.97 -3.72 -15.40
C ASP A 246 20.48 -4.09 -15.40
N VAL A 247 19.73 -3.56 -14.44
CA VAL A 247 18.28 -3.76 -14.33
C VAL A 247 17.56 -3.24 -15.57
N VAL A 248 17.80 -1.99 -15.98
CA VAL A 248 17.12 -1.45 -17.16
C VAL A 248 17.56 -2.17 -18.45
N GLY A 249 18.86 -2.49 -18.58
CA GLY A 249 19.37 -3.27 -19.71
C GLY A 249 18.75 -4.66 -19.81
N SER A 250 18.52 -5.34 -18.68
CA SER A 250 17.82 -6.62 -18.64
C SER A 250 16.36 -6.50 -19.08
N VAL A 251 15.68 -5.41 -18.71
CA VAL A 251 14.31 -5.14 -19.17
C VAL A 251 14.29 -4.89 -20.69
N ASP A 252 15.17 -4.03 -21.20
CA ASP A 252 15.29 -3.77 -22.63
C ASP A 252 15.50 -5.07 -23.43
N GLN A 253 16.43 -5.92 -22.97
CA GLN A 253 16.72 -7.19 -23.62
C GLN A 253 15.51 -8.14 -23.59
N ALA A 254 14.84 -8.23 -22.44
CA ALA A 254 13.68 -9.11 -22.28
C ALA A 254 12.52 -8.70 -23.19
N LEU A 255 12.20 -7.40 -23.26
CA LEU A 255 11.14 -6.91 -24.14
C LEU A 255 11.50 -7.11 -25.61
N ALA A 256 12.73 -6.76 -26.02
CA ALA A 256 13.18 -6.95 -27.39
C ALA A 256 13.17 -8.44 -27.82
N GLN A 257 13.44 -9.36 -26.89
CA GLN A 257 13.46 -10.79 -27.18
C GLN A 257 12.07 -11.42 -27.23
N TRP A 258 11.19 -11.10 -26.27
CA TRP A 258 9.95 -11.84 -26.04
C TRP A 258 8.70 -11.12 -26.55
N LEU A 259 8.76 -9.80 -26.68
CA LEU A 259 7.65 -8.96 -27.12
C LEU A 259 8.14 -7.95 -28.18
N PRO A 260 8.66 -8.43 -29.33
CA PRO A 260 9.04 -7.55 -30.41
C PRO A 260 7.85 -6.66 -30.79
N ASP A 261 8.11 -5.41 -31.14
CA ASP A 261 7.12 -4.36 -31.45
C ASP A 261 6.32 -3.80 -30.26
N HIS A 262 6.57 -4.30 -29.04
CA HIS A 262 5.99 -3.73 -27.82
C HIS A 262 7.06 -3.08 -26.95
N PHE A 263 6.66 -2.01 -26.28
CA PHE A 263 7.51 -1.24 -25.39
C PHE A 263 6.69 -0.68 -24.23
N CYS A 264 7.38 -0.25 -23.19
CA CYS A 264 6.77 0.51 -22.11
C CYS A 264 7.59 1.76 -21.82
N THR A 265 6.91 2.84 -21.43
CA THR A 265 7.56 3.96 -20.77
C THR A 265 7.71 3.62 -19.28
N GLY A 266 8.61 4.30 -18.58
CA GLY A 266 8.70 4.13 -17.14
C GLY A 266 9.85 4.86 -16.48
N VAL A 267 9.83 4.90 -15.16
CA VAL A 267 10.93 5.39 -14.33
C VAL A 267 11.32 4.30 -13.35
N LEU A 268 12.62 4.04 -13.24
CA LEU A 268 13.19 3.11 -12.28
C LEU A 268 14.12 3.86 -11.33
N CYS A 269 14.01 3.55 -10.04
CA CYS A 269 14.71 4.24 -8.97
C CYS A 269 15.35 3.24 -7.99
N ARG A 270 16.48 3.62 -7.42
CA ARG A 270 17.18 2.96 -6.31
C ARG A 270 17.60 4.01 -5.30
N LEU A 271 16.96 4.01 -4.15
CA LEU A 271 17.29 4.88 -3.02
C LEU A 271 18.14 4.13 -2.00
N TYR A 272 19.35 4.62 -1.75
CA TYR A 272 20.20 4.19 -0.65
C TYR A 272 19.73 4.87 0.64
N ALA A 273 18.87 4.19 1.43
CA ALA A 273 18.18 4.80 2.57
C ALA A 273 19.11 5.17 3.75
N GLU A 274 20.36 4.71 3.75
CA GLU A 274 21.38 5.18 4.71
C GLU A 274 21.88 6.59 4.39
N THR A 275 22.04 6.90 3.11
CA THR A 275 22.68 8.13 2.67
C THR A 275 21.67 9.12 2.09
N GLY A 276 20.49 8.69 1.67
CA GLY A 276 19.55 9.52 0.92
C GLY A 276 19.97 9.75 -0.54
N VAL A 277 20.95 8.99 -1.06
CA VAL A 277 21.32 9.05 -2.48
C VAL A 277 20.28 8.28 -3.29
N LEU A 278 19.66 8.96 -4.25
CA LEU A 278 18.71 8.40 -5.20
C LEU A 278 19.39 8.25 -6.56
N HIS A 279 19.50 7.02 -7.04
CA HIS A 279 19.80 6.73 -8.45
C HIS A 279 18.50 6.50 -9.19
N TRP A 280 18.36 7.09 -10.38
CA TRP A 280 17.15 6.97 -11.18
C TRP A 280 17.43 7.01 -12.68
N VAL A 281 16.54 6.40 -13.46
CA VAL A 281 16.55 6.40 -14.93
C VAL A 281 15.13 6.64 -15.40
N ASN A 282 14.94 7.62 -16.28
CA ASN A 282 13.68 7.87 -16.96
C ASN A 282 13.75 7.35 -18.40
N CYS A 283 12.82 6.46 -18.74
CA CYS A 283 12.76 5.75 -20.00
C CYS A 283 11.54 6.23 -20.82
N GLY A 284 11.54 7.50 -21.21
CA GLY A 284 10.47 8.08 -22.03
C GLY A 284 9.16 8.34 -21.29
N HIS A 285 9.21 8.53 -19.97
CA HIS A 285 8.07 8.72 -19.07
C HIS A 285 7.98 10.16 -18.55
N PRO A 286 6.82 10.62 -18.03
CA PRO A 286 6.75 11.89 -17.31
C PRO A 286 7.84 12.02 -16.21
N PRO A 287 8.49 13.20 -16.08
CA PRO A 287 9.52 13.41 -15.07
C PRO A 287 8.96 13.21 -13.65
N PRO A 288 9.69 12.51 -12.75
CA PRO A 288 9.30 12.42 -11.36
C PRO A 288 9.27 13.79 -10.69
N LEU A 289 8.41 13.95 -9.68
CA LEU A 289 8.36 15.17 -8.88
C LEU A 289 9.09 14.96 -7.57
N LEU A 290 9.95 15.90 -7.21
CA LEU A 290 10.57 15.96 -5.88
C LEU A 290 9.83 17.00 -5.04
N VAL A 291 9.27 16.56 -3.92
CA VAL A 291 8.60 17.41 -2.94
C VAL A 291 9.50 17.56 -1.71
N ARG A 292 9.85 18.81 -1.39
CA ARG A 292 10.65 19.19 -0.23
C ARG A 292 10.01 20.38 0.46
N ASP A 293 9.92 20.34 1.79
CA ASP A 293 9.34 21.43 2.59
C ASP A 293 8.00 21.94 2.02
N GLU A 294 7.10 21.02 1.69
CA GLU A 294 5.77 21.32 1.14
C GLU A 294 5.81 22.07 -0.20
N ARG A 295 6.87 21.89 -0.99
CA ARG A 295 7.03 22.50 -2.31
C ARG A 295 7.55 21.50 -3.33
N VAL A 296 7.03 21.57 -4.55
CA VAL A 296 7.61 20.84 -5.68
C VAL A 296 8.85 21.59 -6.16
N LEU A 297 9.98 20.90 -6.17
CA LEU A 297 11.24 21.43 -6.72
C LEU A 297 11.22 21.24 -8.24
N ALA A 298 10.79 22.28 -8.95
CA ALA A 298 10.69 22.28 -10.40
C ALA A 298 12.01 21.87 -11.06
N GLY A 299 11.95 20.85 -11.91
CA GLY A 299 13.10 20.33 -12.67
C GLY A 299 14.17 19.61 -11.86
N ALA A 300 13.93 19.32 -10.57
CA ALA A 300 14.92 18.65 -9.73
C ALA A 300 15.22 17.20 -10.16
N LEU A 301 14.30 16.58 -10.90
CA LEU A 301 14.41 15.24 -11.46
C LEU A 301 14.14 15.24 -12.98
N ASP A 302 14.56 16.31 -13.66
CA ASP A 302 14.54 16.37 -15.12
C ASP A 302 15.78 15.70 -15.72
N SER A 303 15.58 15.02 -16.85
CA SER A 303 16.65 14.40 -17.63
C SER A 303 16.47 14.70 -19.11
N PRO A 304 17.54 14.64 -19.92
CA PRO A 304 17.41 14.60 -21.37
C PRO A 304 16.45 13.46 -21.79
N PRO A 305 15.61 13.65 -22.82
CA PRO A 305 14.71 12.60 -23.29
C PRO A 305 15.46 11.32 -23.67
N GLN A 306 14.97 10.18 -23.19
CA GLN A 306 15.43 8.85 -23.55
C GLN A 306 14.30 8.04 -24.18
N PRO A 307 14.60 7.06 -25.06
CA PRO A 307 13.57 6.22 -25.66
C PRO A 307 12.87 5.33 -24.62
N PRO A 308 11.63 4.89 -24.90
CA PRO A 308 10.93 3.86 -24.12
C PRO A 308 11.75 2.57 -23.93
N ILE A 309 11.42 1.79 -22.91
CA ILE A 309 12.03 0.48 -22.62
C ILE A 309 11.55 -0.55 -23.63
N GLY A 310 12.48 -1.32 -24.19
CA GLY A 310 12.25 -2.25 -25.31
C GLY A 310 12.61 -1.66 -26.69
N LEU A 311 12.81 -0.33 -26.78
CA LEU A 311 13.19 0.35 -28.04
C LEU A 311 14.65 0.79 -28.10
N ALA A 312 15.44 0.59 -27.04
CA ALA A 312 16.84 1.01 -27.01
C ALA A 312 17.69 0.28 -28.07
N GLY A 313 17.50 -1.03 -28.26
CA GLY A 313 18.24 -1.81 -29.24
C GLY A 313 18.09 -1.31 -30.70
N PRO A 314 16.85 -1.08 -31.19
CA PRO A 314 16.63 -0.58 -32.55
C PRO A 314 16.92 0.92 -32.78
N LEU A 315 16.78 1.78 -31.75
CA LEU A 315 16.79 3.25 -31.92
C LEU A 315 18.00 3.97 -31.28
N ALA A 316 18.71 3.37 -30.33
CA ALA A 316 19.83 4.03 -29.63
C ALA A 316 20.87 3.04 -29.08
N PRO A 317 22.05 2.88 -29.72
CA PRO A 317 23.15 2.07 -29.17
C PRO A 317 23.84 2.70 -27.93
N ALA A 318 23.24 3.73 -27.31
CA ALA A 318 23.79 4.39 -26.13
C ALA A 318 23.27 3.72 -24.85
N THR A 319 24.17 3.44 -23.92
CA THR A 319 23.83 3.05 -22.54
C THR A 319 22.91 4.10 -21.93
N ARG A 320 21.79 3.65 -21.33
CA ARG A 320 20.88 4.55 -20.61
C ARG A 320 21.63 5.29 -19.51
N GLN A 321 21.39 6.59 -19.40
CA GLN A 321 22.03 7.41 -18.38
C GLN A 321 21.34 7.20 -17.03
N VAL A 322 22.13 6.78 -16.03
CA VAL A 322 21.71 6.80 -14.62
C VAL A 322 22.01 8.18 -14.05
N HIS A 323 20.98 8.78 -13.47
CA HIS A 323 21.06 10.07 -12.80
C HIS A 323 21.19 9.87 -11.28
N GLU A 324 21.87 10.78 -10.61
CA GLU A 324 22.04 10.79 -9.16
C GLU A 324 21.47 12.08 -8.57
N THR A 325 20.63 11.96 -7.56
CA THR A 325 20.07 13.08 -6.80
C THR A 325 20.22 12.81 -5.30
N LYS A 326 20.65 13.82 -4.54
CA LYS A 326 20.71 13.74 -3.08
C LYS A 326 19.40 14.22 -2.47
N LEU A 327 18.70 13.32 -1.76
CA LEU A 327 17.52 13.65 -0.99
C LEU A 327 17.89 14.24 0.38
N GLU A 328 16.97 15.03 0.92
CA GLU A 328 16.96 15.53 2.29
C GLU A 328 15.93 14.74 3.13
N PRO A 329 16.14 14.61 4.45
CA PRO A 329 15.19 13.94 5.33
C PRO A 329 13.77 14.50 5.18
N GLY A 330 12.79 13.64 4.90
CA GLY A 330 11.40 14.04 4.66
C GLY A 330 11.06 14.32 3.19
N ASP A 331 12.04 14.29 2.28
CA ASP A 331 11.77 14.40 0.85
C ASP A 331 10.85 13.27 0.38
N CYS A 332 9.85 13.65 -0.41
CA CYS A 332 8.95 12.74 -1.11
C CYS A 332 9.24 12.78 -2.61
N VAL A 333 9.38 11.62 -3.23
CA VAL A 333 9.48 11.48 -4.69
C VAL A 333 8.21 10.84 -5.20
N LEU A 334 7.63 11.46 -6.23
CA LEU A 334 6.37 11.08 -6.83
C LEU A 334 6.57 10.70 -8.29
N LEU A 335 6.17 9.49 -8.65
CA LEU A 335 6.15 8.97 -10.00
C LEU A 335 4.68 8.79 -10.39
N TYR A 336 4.34 9.12 -11.63
CA TYR A 336 2.95 9.10 -12.10
C TYR A 336 2.92 8.82 -13.61
N THR A 337 1.85 8.18 -14.05
CA THR A 337 1.55 7.99 -15.49
C THR A 337 0.74 9.17 -16.03
N ASP A 338 0.69 9.32 -17.35
CA ASP A 338 0.01 10.44 -18.01
C ASP A 338 -1.51 10.46 -17.73
N GLY A 339 -2.14 9.29 -17.55
CA GLY A 339 -3.55 9.17 -17.16
C GLY A 339 -3.93 9.91 -15.87
N VAL A 340 -2.96 10.27 -15.04
CA VAL A 340 -3.14 11.12 -13.86
C VAL A 340 -3.35 12.59 -14.22
N VAL A 341 -2.50 13.14 -15.09
CA VAL A 341 -2.51 14.57 -15.44
C VAL A 341 -3.45 14.87 -16.61
N GLU A 342 -3.61 13.92 -17.53
CA GLU A 342 -4.52 14.00 -18.68
C GLU A 342 -5.97 13.65 -18.31
N ALA A 343 -6.25 13.38 -17.03
CA ALA A 343 -7.58 13.11 -16.55
C ALA A 343 -8.53 14.30 -16.78
N ARG A 344 -9.57 14.15 -17.62
CA ARG A 344 -10.50 15.24 -17.99
C ARG A 344 -11.83 15.25 -17.24
N ASP A 345 -12.34 16.44 -16.93
CA ASP A 345 -13.70 16.65 -16.44
C ASP A 345 -14.77 16.58 -17.56
N ALA A 346 -16.01 16.92 -17.20
CA ALA A 346 -17.15 16.93 -18.13
C ALA A 346 -17.05 17.98 -19.25
N ASP A 347 -16.32 19.07 -19.00
CA ASP A 347 -16.08 20.15 -19.96
C ASP A 347 -14.79 19.89 -20.78
N GLY A 348 -14.11 18.79 -20.50
CA GLY A 348 -12.90 18.34 -21.21
C GLY A 348 -11.61 18.96 -20.69
N ALA A 349 -11.65 19.69 -19.57
CA ALA A 349 -10.49 20.29 -18.93
C ALA A 349 -9.69 19.24 -18.17
N GLU A 350 -8.38 19.21 -18.39
CA GLU A 350 -7.46 18.30 -17.71
C GLU A 350 -7.35 18.62 -16.22
N PHE A 351 -7.12 17.59 -15.42
CA PHE A 351 -6.82 17.71 -14.00
C PHE A 351 -5.53 18.49 -13.84
N GLY A 352 -4.53 18.15 -14.66
CA GLY A 352 -3.32 18.92 -14.84
C GLY A 352 -2.34 18.78 -13.68
N LEU A 353 -1.08 19.13 -13.98
CA LEU A 353 0.02 19.04 -13.03
C LEU A 353 -0.17 20.00 -11.83
N ASP A 354 -0.79 21.15 -12.05
CA ASP A 354 -1.00 22.15 -10.98
C ASP A 354 -1.91 21.61 -9.87
N ARG A 355 -3.07 21.02 -10.22
CA ARG A 355 -3.97 20.44 -9.21
C ARG A 355 -3.34 19.23 -8.52
N PHE A 356 -2.60 18.42 -9.29
CA PHE A 356 -1.89 17.26 -8.78
C PHE A 356 -0.86 17.65 -7.72
N THR A 357 -0.03 18.65 -8.01
CA THR A 357 1.00 19.15 -7.10
C THR A 357 0.41 19.87 -5.89
N ASP A 358 -0.59 20.72 -6.09
CA ASP A 358 -1.32 21.40 -5.01
C ASP A 358 -1.92 20.41 -4.00
N PHE A 359 -2.48 19.29 -4.48
CA PHE A 359 -3.08 18.29 -3.63
C PHE A 359 -2.04 17.61 -2.72
N ILE A 360 -0.90 17.23 -3.29
CA ILE A 360 0.20 16.61 -2.56
C ILE A 360 0.73 17.57 -1.50
N ILE A 361 0.97 18.84 -1.87
CA ILE A 361 1.46 19.88 -0.96
C ILE A 361 0.52 20.03 0.24
N ARG A 362 -0.78 20.22 0.00
CA ARG A 362 -1.77 20.42 1.07
C ARG A 362 -1.90 19.21 1.98
N SER A 363 -1.88 18.01 1.42
CA SER A 363 -2.02 16.79 2.19
C SER A 363 -0.77 16.53 3.05
N ASN A 364 0.41 16.83 2.52
CA ASN A 364 1.66 16.74 3.28
C ASN A 364 1.68 17.77 4.43
N ALA A 365 1.27 19.01 4.17
CA ALA A 365 1.15 20.07 5.19
C ALA A 365 0.14 19.74 6.30
N ALA A 366 -0.90 18.96 5.98
CA ALA A 366 -1.85 18.44 6.96
C ALA A 366 -1.29 17.28 7.82
N GLY A 367 -0.06 16.83 7.55
CA GLY A 367 0.56 15.71 8.25
C GLY A 367 -0.02 14.35 7.89
N GLU A 368 -0.67 14.24 6.73
CA GLU A 368 -1.24 12.97 6.27
C GLU A 368 -0.13 11.96 5.94
N ARG A 369 -0.43 10.68 6.18
CA ARG A 369 0.52 9.61 5.86
C ARG A 369 0.58 9.43 4.33
N PRO A 370 1.74 9.05 3.75
CA PRO A 370 1.86 8.88 2.30
C PRO A 370 0.79 8.00 1.64
N ALA A 371 0.45 6.88 2.25
CA ALA A 371 -0.59 5.98 1.75
C ALA A 371 -2.01 6.56 1.85
N GLU A 372 -2.25 7.55 2.72
CA GLU A 372 -3.50 8.30 2.78
C GLU A 372 -3.52 9.44 1.76
N VAL A 373 -2.40 10.14 1.59
CA VAL A 373 -2.21 11.15 0.52
C VAL A 373 -2.54 10.55 -0.85
N LEU A 374 -1.98 9.39 -1.19
CA LEU A 374 -2.26 8.74 -2.47
C LEU A 374 -3.71 8.26 -2.60
N ARG A 375 -4.32 7.77 -1.52
CA ARG A 375 -5.73 7.34 -1.52
C ARG A 375 -6.65 8.52 -1.84
N LEU A 376 -6.45 9.64 -1.15
CA LEU A 376 -7.26 10.83 -1.35
C LEU A 376 -7.04 11.44 -2.74
N LEU A 377 -5.80 11.42 -3.23
CA LEU A 377 -5.45 11.94 -4.55
C LEU A 377 -6.10 11.15 -5.68
N ILE A 378 -6.00 9.82 -5.65
CA ILE A 378 -6.60 8.99 -6.69
C ILE A 378 -8.14 9.09 -6.66
N HIS A 379 -8.75 9.24 -5.48
CA HIS A 379 -10.19 9.50 -5.37
C HIS A 379 -10.58 10.86 -5.94
N ALA A 380 -9.79 11.91 -5.70
CA ALA A 380 -10.01 13.23 -6.29
C ALA A 380 -9.95 13.19 -7.83
N ILE A 381 -9.01 12.41 -8.40
CA ILE A 381 -8.88 12.21 -9.85
C ILE A 381 -10.10 11.45 -10.40
N LEU A 382 -10.49 10.34 -9.75
CA LEU A 382 -11.68 9.58 -10.15
C LEU A 382 -12.96 10.42 -10.11
N ASP A 383 -13.14 11.21 -9.04
CA ASP A 383 -14.33 12.04 -8.86
C ASP A 383 -14.36 13.18 -9.90
N TYR A 384 -13.19 13.75 -10.26
CA TYR A 384 -13.06 14.74 -11.34
C TYR A 384 -13.53 14.20 -12.70
N GLN A 385 -13.29 12.91 -12.97
CA GLN A 385 -13.71 12.23 -14.20
C GLN A 385 -15.08 11.55 -14.13
N ARG A 386 -15.86 11.77 -13.05
CA ARG A 386 -17.12 11.04 -12.78
C ARG A 386 -16.95 9.51 -12.88
N ASN A 387 -15.82 9.02 -12.37
CA ASN A 387 -15.45 7.60 -12.32
C ASN A 387 -15.34 6.93 -13.70
N ARG A 388 -14.92 7.68 -14.73
CA ARG A 388 -14.65 7.18 -16.09
C ARG A 388 -13.26 7.57 -16.56
N LEU A 389 -12.28 6.79 -16.11
CA LEU A 389 -10.92 6.84 -16.62
C LEU A 389 -10.89 6.47 -18.10
N ARG A 390 -10.14 7.25 -18.89
CA ARG A 390 -9.88 6.98 -20.31
C ARG A 390 -8.59 6.19 -20.52
N ASP A 391 -7.69 6.32 -19.56
CA ASP A 391 -6.40 5.65 -19.48
C ASP A 391 -6.20 5.14 -18.05
N ASP A 392 -5.23 4.27 -17.87
CA ASP A 392 -4.76 3.85 -16.57
C ASP A 392 -4.10 5.03 -15.84
N ALA A 393 -4.39 5.17 -14.55
CA ALA A 393 -3.83 6.20 -13.69
C ALA A 393 -3.11 5.52 -12.53
N THR A 394 -1.77 5.57 -12.59
CA THR A 394 -0.90 4.99 -11.58
C THR A 394 -0.04 6.05 -10.95
N ILE A 395 0.04 6.01 -9.61
CA ILE A 395 0.86 6.93 -8.83
C ILE A 395 1.66 6.09 -7.84
N LEU A 396 2.97 6.32 -7.80
CA LEU A 396 3.86 5.78 -6.79
C LEU A 396 4.52 6.93 -6.05
N LEU A 397 4.44 6.92 -4.72
CA LEU A 397 5.09 7.88 -3.84
C LEU A 397 6.03 7.12 -2.93
N PHE A 398 7.28 7.59 -2.81
CA PHE A 398 8.15 7.15 -1.74
C PHE A 398 8.77 8.31 -0.99
N GLU A 399 8.93 8.12 0.31
CA GLU A 399 9.46 9.13 1.22
C GLU A 399 10.68 8.58 1.95
N TRP A 400 11.73 9.40 2.04
CA TRP A 400 12.92 9.07 2.81
C TRP A 400 12.85 9.67 4.22
N ARG A 401 12.91 8.82 5.25
CA ARG A 401 12.83 9.20 6.66
C ARG A 401 14.01 8.61 7.42
N PRO A 402 15.21 9.21 7.39
CA PRO A 402 16.32 8.67 8.16
C PRO A 402 15.96 8.63 9.65
N GLN A 403 16.37 7.56 10.34
CA GLN A 403 16.24 7.52 11.79
C GLN A 403 17.05 8.68 12.40
N PRO A 404 16.52 9.40 13.39
CA PRO A 404 17.33 10.32 14.17
C PRO A 404 18.52 9.55 14.74
N GLN A 405 19.74 10.06 14.54
CA GLN A 405 20.94 9.50 15.16
C GLN A 405 20.92 9.69 16.67
#